data_AF-A0AAJ7BFN5-F1
#
_entry.id   AF-A0AAJ7BFN5-F1
#
_cell.length_a   1.000
_cell.length_b   1.000
_cell.length_c   1.000
_cell.angle_alpha   90.00
_cell.angle_beta   90.00
_cell.angle_gamma   90.00
#
_symmetry.space_group_name_H-M   'P 1'
#
loop_
_entity.id
_entity.type
_entity.pdbx_description
1 polymer ?
#
loop_
_entity_poly.entity_id
_entity_poly.type
_entity_poly.pdbx_seq_one_letter_code
_entity_poly.pdbx_strand_id
1 'polypeptide(L)'
;MDDQKNTEDVLELASKTWNRLTNAAVKAGFREGIEDGRQSVFQEGFDKGYKEAFKTAFELGRYKGLAAGLPKDHNHPLEISSILDKTRRGECYICLKNTRTKKSNETFDEKSIDDIIEDQRKHSTIVLDRLHEYFELLMKDCNVDISETKL
;
A
#
# COMPACT_ATOMS: atom_id res chain seq x y z
N MET A 1 51.85 -39.70 -30.68
CA MET A 1 50.47 -40.11 -30.35
C MET A 1 50.06 -39.66 -28.95
N ASP A 2 50.95 -39.68 -27.95
CA ASP A 2 50.62 -39.22 -26.57
C ASP A 2 50.32 -37.72 -26.43
N ASP A 3 51.00 -36.84 -27.17
CA ASP A 3 50.76 -35.38 -27.08
C ASP A 3 49.37 -34.96 -27.61
N GLN A 4 48.85 -35.70 -28.58
CA GLN A 4 47.54 -35.43 -29.19
C GLN A 4 46.40 -35.85 -28.27
N LYS A 5 46.57 -36.96 -27.54
CA LYS A 5 45.64 -37.42 -26.51
C LYS A 5 45.57 -36.48 -25.30
N ASN A 6 46.73 -35.98 -24.86
CA ASN A 6 46.81 -35.00 -23.77
C ASN A 6 46.08 -33.68 -24.13
N THR A 7 46.24 -33.23 -25.38
CA THR A 7 45.54 -32.03 -25.87
C THR A 7 44.02 -32.21 -25.90
N GLU A 8 43.53 -33.39 -26.27
CA GLU A 8 42.10 -33.72 -26.31
C GLU A 8 41.48 -33.77 -24.90
N ASP A 9 42.18 -34.37 -23.93
CA ASP A 9 41.78 -34.41 -22.52
C ASP A 9 41.68 -32.99 -21.91
N VAL A 10 42.63 -32.10 -22.25
CA VAL A 10 42.63 -30.70 -21.81
C VAL A 10 41.44 -29.93 -22.40
N LEU A 11 41.13 -30.14 -23.68
CA LEU A 11 39.99 -29.49 -24.34
C LEU A 11 38.65 -29.98 -23.77
N GLU A 12 38.54 -31.28 -23.46
CA GLU A 12 37.35 -31.84 -22.82
C GLU A 12 37.15 -31.26 -21.41
N LEU A 13 38.21 -31.14 -20.62
CA LEU A 13 38.16 -30.54 -19.30
C LEU A 13 37.77 -29.05 -19.36
N ALA A 14 38.33 -28.31 -20.33
CA ALA A 14 37.99 -26.91 -20.56
C ALA A 14 36.50 -26.77 -20.94
N SER A 15 35.99 -27.62 -21.84
CA SER A 15 34.58 -27.64 -22.24
C SER A 15 33.65 -27.93 -21.05
N LYS A 16 33.95 -28.94 -20.24
CA LYS A 16 33.19 -29.25 -19.01
C LYS A 16 33.18 -28.10 -18.02
N THR A 17 34.33 -27.46 -17.82
CA THR A 17 34.47 -26.31 -16.91
C THR A 17 33.67 -25.11 -17.41
N TRP A 18 33.77 -24.82 -18.72
CA TRP A 18 32.98 -23.78 -19.37
C TRP A 18 31.49 -24.03 -19.23
N ASN A 19 31.02 -25.24 -19.55
CA ASN A 19 29.61 -25.61 -19.43
C ASN A 19 29.10 -25.51 -17.99
N ARG A 20 29.91 -25.86 -17.00
CA ARG A 20 29.52 -25.70 -15.59
C ARG A 20 29.37 -24.22 -15.22
N LEU A 21 30.33 -23.39 -15.64
CA LEU A 21 30.32 -21.95 -15.37
C LEU A 21 29.14 -21.27 -16.06
N THR A 22 28.91 -21.55 -17.33
CA THR A 22 27.79 -20.97 -18.10
C THR A 22 26.44 -21.43 -17.54
N ASN A 23 26.27 -22.71 -17.21
CA ASN A 23 25.03 -23.20 -16.60
C ASN A 23 24.77 -22.56 -15.23
N ALA A 24 25.82 -22.33 -14.42
CA ALA A 24 25.69 -21.63 -13.16
C ALA A 24 25.25 -20.17 -13.37
N ALA A 25 25.89 -19.47 -14.32
CA ALA A 25 25.55 -18.09 -14.66
C ALA A 25 24.11 -17.96 -15.19
N VAL A 26 23.67 -18.86 -16.09
CA VAL A 26 22.29 -18.86 -16.62
C VAL A 26 21.27 -19.06 -15.50
N LYS A 27 21.51 -20.01 -14.59
CA LYS A 27 20.61 -20.25 -13.45
C LYS A 27 20.58 -19.09 -12.46
N ALA A 28 21.72 -18.43 -12.24
CA ALA A 28 21.79 -17.24 -11.41
C ALA A 28 20.98 -16.10 -12.04
N GLY A 29 21.29 -15.74 -13.29
CA GLY A 29 20.60 -14.66 -14.00
C GLY A 29 19.10 -14.89 -14.16
N PHE A 30 18.65 -16.13 -14.37
CA PHE A 30 17.22 -16.44 -14.42
C PHE A 30 16.51 -16.21 -13.07
N ARG A 31 17.14 -16.62 -11.96
CA ARG A 31 16.57 -16.41 -10.62
C ARG A 31 16.55 -14.93 -10.25
N GLU A 32 17.63 -14.21 -10.55
CA GLU A 32 17.73 -12.76 -10.34
C GLU A 32 16.66 -12.03 -11.17
N GLY A 33 16.50 -12.35 -12.45
CA GLY A 33 15.49 -11.74 -13.30
C GLY A 33 14.06 -11.98 -12.84
N ILE A 34 13.73 -13.17 -12.31
CA ILE A 34 12.42 -13.44 -11.70
C ILE A 34 12.20 -12.59 -10.46
N GLU A 35 13.21 -12.52 -9.58
CA GLU A 35 13.10 -11.77 -8.33
C GLU A 35 12.96 -10.27 -8.61
N ASP A 36 13.79 -9.72 -9.50
CA ASP A 36 13.74 -8.33 -9.92
C ASP A 36 12.39 -7.98 -10.56
N GLY A 37 11.86 -8.85 -11.42
CA GLY A 37 10.55 -8.67 -12.03
C GLY A 37 9.43 -8.65 -10.97
N ARG A 38 9.46 -9.58 -10.01
CA ARG A 38 8.49 -9.63 -8.91
C ARG A 38 8.57 -8.38 -8.04
N GLN A 39 9.78 -7.97 -7.67
CA GLN A 39 10.01 -6.80 -6.83
C GLN A 39 9.58 -5.52 -7.55
N SER A 40 9.82 -5.41 -8.86
CA SER A 40 9.40 -4.27 -9.66
C SER A 40 7.88 -4.11 -9.66
N VAL A 41 7.14 -5.19 -9.93
CA VAL A 41 5.67 -5.15 -9.94
C VAL A 41 5.11 -4.87 -8.54
N PHE A 42 5.70 -5.47 -7.50
CA PHE A 42 5.32 -5.21 -6.11
C PHE A 42 5.52 -3.74 -5.74
N GLN A 43 6.68 -3.17 -6.08
CA GLN A 43 7.00 -1.77 -5.77
C GLN A 43 6.07 -0.81 -6.50
N GLU A 44 5.76 -1.07 -7.78
CA GLU A 44 4.82 -0.25 -8.54
C GLU A 44 3.43 -0.23 -7.87
N GLY A 45 2.94 -1.40 -7.44
CA GLY A 45 1.67 -1.51 -6.71
C GLY A 45 1.71 -0.80 -5.36
N PHE A 46 2.80 -0.95 -4.61
CA PHE A 46 3.01 -0.27 -3.33
C PHE A 46 3.03 1.26 -3.51
N ASP A 47 3.77 1.78 -4.47
CA ASP A 47 3.92 3.22 -4.71
C ASP A 47 2.57 3.86 -5.08
N LYS A 48 1.80 3.21 -5.95
CA LYS A 48 0.44 3.64 -6.30
C LYS A 48 -0.47 3.67 -5.07
N GLY A 49 -0.48 2.57 -4.31
CA GLY A 49 -1.29 2.45 -3.09
C GLY A 49 -0.89 3.46 -2.02
N TYR A 50 0.40 3.64 -1.78
CA TYR A 50 0.93 4.58 -0.80
C TYR A 50 0.60 6.02 -1.16
N LYS A 51 0.81 6.43 -2.42
CA LYS A 51 0.50 7.79 -2.90
C LYS A 51 -0.97 8.15 -2.67
N GLU A 52 -1.88 7.22 -2.94
CA GLU A 52 -3.32 7.46 -2.76
C GLU A 52 -3.72 7.43 -1.29
N ALA A 53 -3.26 6.42 -0.52
CA ALA A 53 -3.58 6.30 0.90
C ALA A 53 -3.02 7.45 1.74
N PHE A 54 -1.84 7.98 1.38
CA PHE A 54 -1.21 9.09 2.09
C PHE A 54 -2.09 10.34 2.08
N LYS A 55 -2.74 10.67 0.94
CA LYS A 55 -3.64 11.83 0.84
C LYS A 55 -4.77 11.74 1.87
N THR A 56 -5.47 10.61 1.92
CA THR A 56 -6.57 10.42 2.88
C THR A 56 -6.04 10.40 4.31
N ALA A 57 -4.96 9.66 4.59
CA ALA A 57 -4.42 9.56 5.94
C ALA A 57 -3.93 10.90 6.48
N PHE A 58 -3.38 11.75 5.61
CA PHE A 58 -2.97 13.11 5.96
C PHE A 58 -4.17 13.98 6.36
N GLU A 59 -5.23 13.99 5.55
CA GLU A 59 -6.45 14.76 5.87
C GLU A 59 -7.13 14.26 7.15
N LEU A 60 -7.26 12.95 7.32
CA LEU A 60 -7.75 12.37 8.57
C LEU A 60 -6.87 12.79 9.76
N GLY A 61 -5.55 12.85 9.57
CA GLY A 61 -4.60 13.33 10.57
C GLY A 61 -4.86 14.78 10.99
N ARG A 62 -5.25 15.66 10.06
CA ARG A 62 -5.63 17.05 10.36
C ARG A 62 -6.88 17.11 11.23
N TYR A 63 -7.94 16.37 10.88
CA TYR A 63 -9.15 16.29 11.72
C TYR A 63 -8.88 15.71 13.10
N LYS A 64 -7.98 14.71 13.20
CA LYS A 64 -7.54 14.19 14.50
C LYS A 64 -6.78 15.23 15.33
N GLY A 65 -5.95 16.04 14.68
CA GLY A 65 -5.29 17.18 15.31
C GLY A 65 -6.30 18.21 15.82
N LEU A 66 -7.31 18.54 15.02
CA LEU A 66 -8.40 19.44 15.43
C LEU A 66 -9.16 18.90 16.64
N ALA A 67 -9.57 17.62 16.62
CA ALA A 67 -10.19 16.96 17.77
C ALA A 67 -9.33 17.05 19.03
N ALA A 68 -8.01 16.82 18.90
CA ALA A 68 -7.09 16.88 20.04
C ALA A 68 -6.92 18.30 20.61
N GLY A 69 -7.22 19.34 19.82
CA GLY A 69 -7.21 20.73 20.27
C GLY A 69 -8.46 21.15 21.04
N LEU A 70 -9.52 20.34 21.03
CA LEU A 70 -10.76 20.65 21.74
C LEU A 70 -10.64 20.37 23.26
N PRO A 71 -11.50 20.98 24.09
CA PRO A 71 -11.58 20.70 25.51
C PRO A 71 -11.76 19.20 25.80
N LYS A 72 -11.13 18.68 26.87
CA LYS A 72 -11.12 17.25 27.20
C LYS A 72 -12.49 16.65 27.53
N ASP A 73 -13.43 17.52 27.88
CA ASP A 73 -14.83 17.21 28.19
C ASP A 73 -15.71 17.17 26.94
N HIS A 74 -15.19 17.60 25.78
CA HIS A 74 -15.90 17.50 24.50
C HIS A 74 -15.92 16.06 24.01
N ASN A 75 -17.12 15.49 23.92
CA ASN A 75 -17.32 14.12 23.44
C ASN A 75 -17.77 14.13 21.97
N HIS A 76 -16.99 13.47 21.12
CA HIS A 76 -17.38 13.21 19.75
C HIS A 76 -18.44 12.10 19.66
N PRO A 77 -19.36 12.16 18.69
CA PRO A 77 -20.21 11.02 18.36
C PRO A 77 -19.37 9.76 18.09
N LEU A 78 -19.88 8.58 18.45
CA LEU A 78 -19.16 7.30 18.31
C LEU A 78 -18.68 7.01 16.88
N GLU A 79 -19.45 7.47 15.89
CA GLU A 79 -19.08 7.37 14.47
C GLU A 79 -17.78 8.14 14.18
N ILE A 80 -17.72 9.40 14.64
CA ILE A 80 -16.57 10.29 14.44
C ILE A 80 -15.35 9.78 15.20
N SER A 81 -15.51 9.35 16.46
CA SER A 81 -14.39 8.81 17.23
C SER A 81 -13.80 7.55 16.58
N SER A 82 -14.64 6.63 16.09
CA SER A 82 -14.20 5.46 15.33
C SER A 82 -13.36 5.86 14.11
N ILE A 83 -13.75 6.91 13.38
CA ILE A 83 -13.01 7.41 12.21
C ILE A 83 -11.64 7.96 12.63
N LEU A 84 -11.60 8.80 13.67
CA LEU A 84 -10.37 9.40 14.17
C LEU A 84 -9.38 8.37 14.75
N ASP A 85 -9.88 7.24 15.26
CA ASP A 85 -9.03 6.14 15.75
C ASP A 85 -8.34 5.38 14.61
N LYS A 86 -8.91 5.37 13.41
CA LYS A 86 -8.41 4.63 12.24
C LYS A 86 -7.61 5.48 11.25
N THR A 87 -7.36 6.74 11.58
CA THR A 87 -6.51 7.69 10.85
C THR A 87 -5.19 7.09 10.35
N ARG A 88 -4.48 6.31 11.17
CA ARG A 88 -3.19 5.67 10.79
C ARG A 88 -3.30 4.71 9.60
N ARG A 89 -4.49 4.16 9.35
CA ARG A 89 -4.77 3.24 8.23
C ARG A 89 -5.55 3.93 7.10
N GLY A 90 -5.77 5.24 7.18
CA GLY A 90 -6.47 6.00 6.15
C GLY A 90 -7.94 5.61 5.98
N GLU A 91 -8.61 5.06 7.01
CA GLU A 91 -9.92 4.40 6.88
C GLU A 91 -9.96 3.46 5.66
N CYS A 92 -9.15 2.40 5.74
CA CYS A 92 -8.93 1.49 4.61
C CYS A 92 -10.19 0.69 4.25
N TYR A 93 -10.68 0.87 3.02
CA TYR A 93 -11.82 0.16 2.43
C TYR A 93 -11.60 -1.36 2.40
N ILE A 94 -10.39 -1.81 2.04
CA ILE A 94 -10.05 -3.24 2.02
C ILE A 94 -10.16 -3.83 3.43
N CYS A 95 -9.69 -3.11 4.45
CA CYS A 95 -9.83 -3.54 5.84
C CYS A 95 -11.30 -3.66 6.23
N LEU A 96 -12.13 -2.69 5.84
CA LEU A 96 -13.57 -2.73 6.08
C LEU A 96 -14.22 -3.93 5.38
N LYS A 97 -13.94 -4.15 4.10
CA LYS A 97 -14.45 -5.31 3.34
C LYS A 97 -14.00 -6.63 3.93
N ASN A 98 -12.72 -6.79 4.26
CA ASN A 98 -12.18 -7.99 4.91
C ASN A 98 -12.90 -8.34 6.22
N THR A 99 -13.25 -7.35 7.04
CA THR A 99 -14.03 -7.61 8.26
C THR A 99 -15.46 -8.08 7.99
N ARG A 100 -16.05 -7.70 6.85
CA ARG A 100 -17.39 -8.14 6.43
C ARG A 100 -17.33 -9.53 5.79
N THR A 101 -16.36 -9.76 4.91
CA THR A 101 -16.17 -11.05 4.21
C THR A 101 -15.83 -12.19 5.17
N LYS A 102 -15.02 -11.93 6.22
CA LYS A 102 -14.79 -12.91 7.30
C LYS A 102 -16.08 -13.35 8.02
N LYS A 103 -17.15 -12.57 7.95
CA LYS A 103 -18.47 -12.94 8.50
C LYS A 103 -19.36 -13.66 7.48
N SER A 104 -19.10 -13.54 6.18
CA SER A 104 -19.94 -14.10 5.11
C SER A 104 -19.37 -15.34 4.40
N ASN A 105 -18.13 -15.78 4.68
CA ASN A 105 -17.46 -16.90 3.99
C ASN A 105 -17.37 -16.73 2.45
N GLU A 106 -17.46 -15.50 1.95
CA GLU A 106 -17.36 -15.22 0.51
C GLU A 106 -15.89 -15.20 0.04
N THR A 107 -15.64 -15.71 -1.17
CA THR A 107 -14.34 -15.66 -1.83
C THR A 107 -14.01 -14.22 -2.26
N PHE A 108 -12.76 -13.82 -2.04
CA PHE A 108 -12.25 -12.51 -2.49
C PHE A 108 -12.09 -12.55 -4.01
N ASP A 109 -12.89 -11.78 -4.75
CA ASP A 109 -12.65 -11.58 -6.19
C ASP A 109 -11.34 -10.81 -6.39
N GLU A 110 -10.49 -11.29 -7.28
CA GLU A 110 -9.28 -10.58 -7.72
C GLU A 110 -9.69 -9.31 -8.46
N LYS A 111 -9.65 -8.18 -7.75
CA LYS A 111 -9.80 -6.84 -8.34
C LYS A 111 -8.45 -6.31 -8.81
N SER A 112 -8.46 -5.52 -9.89
CA SER A 112 -7.27 -4.78 -10.27
C SER A 112 -6.91 -3.73 -9.21
N ILE A 113 -5.65 -3.29 -9.20
CA ILE A 113 -5.19 -2.22 -8.30
C ILE A 113 -5.98 -0.92 -8.55
N ASP A 114 -6.33 -0.63 -9.80
CA ASP A 114 -7.07 0.59 -10.15
C ASP A 114 -8.50 0.56 -9.60
N ASP A 115 -9.18 -0.58 -9.65
CA ASP A 115 -10.51 -0.75 -9.04
C ASP A 115 -10.46 -0.59 -7.51
N ILE A 116 -9.41 -1.12 -6.88
CA ILE A 116 -9.20 -1.00 -5.44
C ILE A 116 -8.97 0.47 -5.05
N ILE A 117 -8.16 1.19 -5.84
CA ILE A 117 -7.91 2.62 -5.64
C ILE A 117 -9.22 3.41 -5.78
N GLU A 118 -10.03 3.11 -6.78
CA GLU A 118 -11.30 3.81 -7.01
C GLU A 118 -12.30 3.54 -5.88
N ASP A 119 -12.41 2.29 -5.43
CA ASP A 119 -13.22 1.95 -4.25
C ASP A 119 -12.74 2.67 -2.99
N GLN A 120 -11.42 2.74 -2.77
CA GLN A 120 -10.84 3.48 -1.66
C GLN A 120 -11.15 4.97 -1.76
N ARG A 121 -11.03 5.58 -2.95
CA ARG A 121 -11.33 7.01 -3.15
C ARG A 121 -12.77 7.33 -2.80
N LYS A 122 -13.73 6.56 -3.33
CA LYS A 122 -15.15 6.72 -3.02
C LYS A 122 -15.41 6.63 -1.51
N HIS A 123 -14.80 5.64 -0.86
CA HIS A 123 -14.91 5.48 0.58
C HIS A 123 -14.31 6.67 1.34
N SER A 124 -13.10 7.09 0.97
CA SER A 124 -12.40 8.21 1.57
C SER A 124 -13.18 9.52 1.44
N THR A 125 -13.76 9.81 0.27
CA THR A 125 -14.58 11.01 0.07
C THR A 125 -15.76 11.05 1.03
N ILE A 126 -16.52 9.95 1.14
CA ILE A 126 -17.65 9.89 2.08
C ILE A 126 -17.21 10.13 3.53
N VAL A 127 -16.08 9.53 3.93
CA VAL A 127 -15.54 9.70 5.29
C VAL A 127 -15.08 11.13 5.54
N LEU A 128 -14.38 11.73 4.58
CA LEU A 128 -13.85 13.09 4.70
C LEU A 128 -14.97 14.13 4.69
N ASP A 129 -15.96 13.99 3.82
CA ASP A 129 -17.14 14.86 3.78
C ASP A 129 -17.88 14.83 5.12
N ARG A 130 -18.04 13.62 5.69
CA ARG A 130 -18.67 13.45 7.00
C ARG A 130 -17.93 14.14 8.14
N LEU A 131 -16.59 14.06 8.14
CA LEU A 131 -15.77 14.79 9.10
C LEU A 131 -15.84 16.30 8.87
N HIS A 132 -15.78 16.73 7.61
CA HIS A 132 -15.86 18.12 7.24
C HIS A 132 -17.16 18.75 7.75
N GLU A 133 -18.32 18.18 7.42
CA GLU A 133 -19.62 18.63 7.92
C GLU A 133 -19.66 18.73 9.46
N TYR A 134 -19.14 17.71 10.16
CA TYR A 134 -19.13 17.68 11.61
C TYR A 134 -18.25 18.80 12.21
N PHE A 135 -17.03 18.95 11.73
CA PHE A 135 -16.09 19.94 12.26
C PHE A 135 -16.46 21.37 11.83
N GLU A 136 -17.04 21.57 10.65
CA GLU A 136 -17.56 22.87 10.24
C GLU A 136 -18.66 23.37 11.19
N LEU A 137 -19.62 22.51 11.53
CA LEU A 137 -20.69 22.85 12.47
C LEU A 137 -20.13 23.17 13.85
N LEU A 138 -19.23 22.31 14.34
CA LEU A 138 -18.61 22.47 15.66
C LEU A 138 -17.82 23.78 15.79
N MET A 139 -17.08 24.16 14.74
CA MET A 139 -16.25 25.36 14.76
C MET A 139 -17.09 26.63 14.61
N LYS A 140 -18.21 26.58 13.86
CA LYS A 140 -19.21 27.66 13.83
C LYS A 140 -19.80 27.88 15.23
N ASP A 141 -20.12 26.81 15.95
CA ASP A 141 -20.63 26.89 17.33
C ASP A 141 -19.59 27.48 18.30
N CYS A 142 -18.30 27.27 18.03
CA CYS A 142 -17.19 27.87 18.80
C CYS A 142 -16.79 29.27 18.34
N ASN A 143 -17.49 29.88 17.38
CA ASN A 143 -17.19 31.21 16.83
C ASN A 143 -15.75 31.36 16.28
N VAL A 144 -15.19 30.24 15.76
CA VAL A 144 -13.87 30.21 15.10
C VAL A 144 -14.09 30.24 13.59
N ASP A 145 -13.61 31.29 12.92
CA ASP A 145 -13.69 31.39 11.47
C ASP A 145 -12.64 30.48 10.81
N ILE A 146 -13.10 29.47 10.09
CA ILE A 146 -12.27 28.48 9.39
C ILE A 146 -12.07 28.87 7.91
N SER A 147 -12.64 29.97 7.43
CA SER A 147 -12.61 30.35 6.00
C SER A 147 -11.19 30.47 5.42
N GLU A 148 -10.18 30.71 6.27
CA GLU A 148 -8.76 30.74 5.88
C GLU A 148 -8.05 29.37 5.98
N THR A 149 -8.62 28.41 6.70
CA THR A 149 -8.06 27.06 6.79
C THR A 149 -8.62 26.28 5.61
N LYS A 150 -7.87 26.21 4.50
CA LYS A 150 -8.14 25.25 3.43
C LYS A 150 -8.00 23.83 4.01
N LEU A 151 -9.05 23.34 4.68
CA LEU A 151 -9.24 21.93 5.03
C LEU A 151 -9.54 21.17 3.75
#